data_AF-A0A7S0FK47-F1
#
_entry.id   AF-A0A7S0FK47-F1
#
_cell.length_a   1.000
_cell.length_b   1.000
_cell.length_c   1.000
_cell.angle_alpha   90.00
_cell.angle_beta   90.00
_cell.angle_gamma   90.00
#
_symmetry.space_group_name_H-M   'P 1'
#
loop_
_entity.id
_entity.type
_entity.pdbx_description
1 polymer ?
#
loop_
_entity_poly.entity_id
_entity_poly.type
_entity_poly.pdbx_seq_one_letter_code
_entity_poly.pdbx_strand_id
1 'polypeptide(L)'
;RPPPPSSRPRQQQRPPAAPAMPQRRARPGRLAVLLVAAAVAAVTALCQQRAPCTGTAAACTYRIRVCTRCVDRKTGGGFNPLPMLQITAEAAAKAGWPSPQVEASGCLGACELGPNVRLVEGENALPVVVEGMTPDEVEYKVFLSVRDEQVAERAFGLSSRMIAEKAKAE
;
A
#
# COMPACT_ATOMS: atom_id res chain seq x y z
N ARG A 1 -26.18 -24.21 40.19
CA ARG A 1 -27.46 -23.65 39.70
C ARG A 1 -27.28 -23.33 38.22
N PRO A 2 -28.07 -23.92 37.29
CA PRO A 2 -27.95 -23.59 35.87
C PRO A 2 -28.52 -22.20 35.57
N PRO A 3 -27.96 -21.45 34.60
CA PRO A 3 -28.46 -20.14 34.20
C PRO A 3 -29.77 -20.22 33.40
N PRO A 4 -30.62 -19.17 33.45
CA PRO A 4 -31.86 -19.12 32.68
C PRO A 4 -31.61 -18.91 31.17
N PRO A 5 -32.48 -19.45 30.30
CA PRO A 5 -32.38 -19.28 28.85
C PRO A 5 -32.75 -17.84 28.44
N SER A 6 -31.81 -17.14 27.80
CA SER A 6 -32.04 -15.80 27.24
C SER A 6 -32.63 -15.88 25.84
N SER A 7 -33.88 -15.46 25.73
CA SER A 7 -34.71 -15.30 24.53
C SER A 7 -34.07 -14.38 23.48
N ARG A 8 -33.78 -14.95 22.30
CA ARG A 8 -33.32 -14.21 21.11
C ARG A 8 -34.50 -13.42 20.51
N PRO A 9 -34.36 -12.11 20.25
CA PRO A 9 -35.36 -11.37 19.48
C PRO A 9 -35.33 -11.77 17.99
N ARG A 10 -36.54 -11.93 17.44
CA ARG A 10 -36.87 -12.31 16.06
C ARG A 10 -36.15 -11.45 15.02
N GLN A 11 -35.50 -12.12 14.07
CA GLN A 11 -35.15 -11.55 12.77
C GLN A 11 -36.41 -11.04 12.05
N GLN A 12 -36.49 -9.73 11.83
CA GLN A 12 -37.41 -9.15 10.86
C GLN A 12 -36.81 -9.35 9.46
N GLN A 13 -37.40 -10.29 8.71
CA GLN A 13 -37.13 -10.49 7.29
C GLN A 13 -37.63 -9.26 6.53
N ARG A 14 -36.71 -8.52 5.89
CA ARG A 14 -37.07 -7.50 4.90
C ARG A 14 -37.52 -8.17 3.60
N PRO A 15 -38.62 -7.74 2.98
CA PRO A 15 -39.05 -8.23 1.68
C PRO A 15 -38.08 -7.82 0.55
N PRO A 16 -37.97 -8.62 -0.52
CA PRO A 16 -37.16 -8.31 -1.70
C PRO A 16 -37.83 -7.22 -2.55
N ALA A 17 -37.12 -6.13 -2.81
CA ALA A 17 -37.54 -5.10 -3.76
C ALA A 17 -36.95 -5.39 -5.15
N ALA A 18 -37.81 -5.22 -6.16
CA ALA A 18 -37.76 -5.73 -7.52
C ALA A 18 -36.60 -5.24 -8.42
N PRO A 19 -36.27 -5.97 -9.50
CA PRO A 19 -35.37 -5.51 -10.55
C PRO A 19 -36.07 -4.51 -11.48
N ALA A 20 -35.49 -3.33 -11.69
CA ALA A 20 -35.98 -2.34 -12.64
C ALA A 20 -34.92 -2.03 -13.73
N MET A 21 -35.44 -1.89 -14.94
CA MET A 21 -34.83 -2.11 -16.26
C MET A 21 -33.67 -1.19 -16.68
N PRO A 22 -32.85 -1.64 -17.66
CA PRO A 22 -31.82 -0.83 -18.31
C PRO A 22 -32.43 0.24 -19.24
N GLN A 23 -32.22 1.52 -18.91
CA GLN A 23 -32.46 2.61 -19.86
C GLN A 23 -31.35 2.66 -20.92
N ARG A 24 -31.64 2.08 -22.09
CA ARG A 24 -30.95 2.41 -23.34
C ARG A 24 -31.27 3.85 -23.73
N ARG A 25 -30.32 4.78 -23.54
CA ARG A 25 -30.31 6.06 -24.25
C ARG A 25 -29.35 5.99 -25.43
N ALA A 26 -29.91 6.26 -26.60
CA ALA A 26 -29.22 6.32 -27.88
C ALA A 26 -28.25 7.50 -27.94
N ARG A 27 -27.10 7.27 -28.59
CA ARG A 27 -26.06 8.24 -28.90
C ARG A 27 -26.46 9.09 -30.12
N PRO A 28 -26.20 10.41 -30.10
CA PRO A 28 -25.77 11.12 -31.29
C PRO A 28 -24.38 11.74 -31.08
N GLY A 29 -23.57 11.83 -32.15
CA GLY A 29 -22.33 12.62 -32.13
C GLY A 29 -21.03 11.85 -32.39
N ARG A 30 -21.01 10.95 -33.39
CA ARG A 30 -19.76 10.58 -34.07
C ARG A 30 -19.57 11.57 -35.21
N LEU A 31 -18.57 12.47 -35.10
CA LEU A 31 -17.90 13.26 -36.17
C LEU A 31 -17.53 14.68 -35.69
N ALA A 32 -16.76 14.82 -34.61
CA ALA A 32 -16.10 16.10 -34.28
C ALA A 32 -14.89 15.97 -33.32
N VAL A 33 -14.36 14.77 -33.06
CA VAL A 33 -13.30 14.55 -32.05
C VAL A 33 -12.21 13.66 -32.61
N LEU A 34 -11.60 14.06 -33.73
CA LEU A 34 -10.42 13.38 -34.28
C LEU A 34 -9.15 14.24 -34.29
N LEU A 35 -9.23 15.53 -33.94
CA LEU A 35 -8.07 16.42 -33.90
C LEU A 35 -7.60 16.83 -32.50
N VAL A 36 -8.35 16.51 -31.43
CA VAL A 36 -7.94 16.81 -30.05
C VAL A 36 -7.33 15.60 -29.32
N ALA A 37 -7.55 14.38 -29.83
CA ALA A 37 -7.09 13.15 -29.19
C ALA A 37 -5.55 12.94 -29.26
N ALA A 38 -4.87 13.52 -30.25
CA ALA A 38 -3.42 13.39 -30.39
C ALA A 38 -2.63 14.25 -29.39
N ALA A 39 -3.18 15.42 -28.98
CA ALA A 39 -2.51 16.31 -28.03
C ALA A 39 -2.59 15.80 -26.57
N VAL A 40 -3.65 15.06 -26.21
CA VAL A 40 -3.84 14.55 -24.84
C VAL A 40 -3.02 13.27 -24.57
N ALA A 41 -2.71 12.49 -25.60
CA ALA A 41 -1.85 11.30 -25.47
C ALA A 41 -0.38 11.66 -25.17
N ALA A 42 0.13 12.78 -25.69
CA ALA A 42 1.48 13.24 -25.40
C ALA A 42 1.63 13.80 -23.98
N VAL A 43 0.60 14.46 -23.44
CA VAL A 43 0.62 15.02 -22.07
C VAL A 43 0.44 13.92 -21.00
N THR A 44 -0.35 12.88 -21.29
CA THR A 44 -0.50 11.74 -20.36
C THR A 44 0.73 10.82 -20.34
N ALA A 45 1.52 10.77 -21.40
CA ALA A 45 2.80 10.06 -21.41
C ALA A 45 3.87 10.75 -20.55
N LEU A 46 3.82 12.08 -20.40
CA LEU A 46 4.76 12.82 -19.54
C LEU A 46 4.43 12.73 -18.03
N CYS A 47 3.18 12.48 -17.65
CA CYS A 47 2.82 12.32 -16.23
C CYS A 47 3.19 10.95 -15.63
N GLN A 48 3.72 10.01 -16.41
CA GLN A 48 4.34 8.78 -15.91
C GLN A 48 5.84 8.92 -15.62
N GLN A 49 6.37 10.15 -15.62
CA GLN A 49 7.68 10.39 -15.05
C GLN A 49 7.63 10.12 -13.54
N ARG A 50 7.94 8.87 -13.18
CA ARG A 50 8.39 8.45 -11.85
C ARG A 50 9.30 9.57 -11.34
N ALA A 51 8.94 10.17 -10.21
CA ALA A 51 9.73 11.22 -9.59
C ALA A 51 11.20 10.78 -9.58
N PRO A 52 12.14 11.60 -10.08
CA PRO A 52 13.55 11.27 -10.03
C PRO A 52 13.89 11.02 -8.57
N CYS A 53 14.32 9.80 -8.24
CA CYS A 53 14.82 9.52 -6.91
C CYS A 53 16.10 10.36 -6.78
N THR A 54 16.05 11.41 -5.97
CA THR A 54 17.19 12.30 -5.71
C THR A 54 18.24 11.65 -4.80
N GLY A 55 18.23 10.32 -4.70
CA GLY A 55 19.16 9.52 -3.92
C GLY A 55 20.16 8.78 -4.80
N THR A 56 21.12 8.10 -4.17
CA THR A 56 22.04 7.17 -4.83
C THR A 56 21.26 6.16 -5.69
N ALA A 57 21.82 5.73 -6.83
CA ALA A 57 21.14 4.85 -7.79
C ALA A 57 20.53 3.58 -7.15
N ALA A 58 21.17 3.07 -6.08
CA ALA A 58 20.67 1.95 -5.28
C ALA A 58 19.32 2.24 -4.58
N ALA A 59 19.03 3.47 -4.17
CA ALA A 59 17.76 3.77 -3.50
C ALA A 59 16.54 3.65 -4.44
N CYS A 60 16.74 3.78 -5.76
CA CYS A 60 15.65 3.65 -6.74
C CYS A 60 15.14 2.21 -6.92
N THR A 61 15.90 1.20 -6.50
CA THR A 61 15.53 -0.22 -6.70
C THR A 61 14.65 -0.76 -5.58
N TYR A 62 14.62 -0.11 -4.40
CA TYR A 62 13.88 -0.59 -3.24
C TYR A 62 12.56 0.14 -3.03
N ARG A 63 11.54 -0.61 -2.64
CA ARG A 63 10.22 -0.06 -2.30
C ARG A 63 9.65 -0.64 -1.03
N ILE A 64 9.04 0.21 -0.23
CA ILE A 64 8.19 -0.18 0.89
C ILE A 64 6.75 -0.24 0.39
N ARG A 65 6.14 -1.43 0.48
CA ARG A 65 4.77 -1.72 0.08
C ARG A 65 3.86 -1.80 1.30
N VAL A 66 2.83 -0.97 1.34
CA VAL A 66 1.79 -1.00 2.38
C VAL A 66 0.63 -1.88 1.93
N CYS A 67 0.15 -2.76 2.80
CA CYS A 67 -1.00 -3.63 2.50
C CYS A 67 -2.32 -2.85 2.53
N THR A 68 -2.89 -2.52 1.37
CA THR A 68 -4.18 -1.79 1.29
C THR A 68 -5.31 -2.57 1.94
N ARG A 69 -5.31 -3.91 1.81
CA ARG A 69 -6.34 -4.76 2.44
C ARG A 69 -6.36 -4.64 3.96
N CYS A 70 -5.20 -4.42 4.60
CA CYS A 70 -5.15 -4.17 6.05
C CYS A 70 -5.75 -2.81 6.39
N VAL A 71 -5.39 -1.79 5.62
CA VAL A 71 -5.88 -0.41 5.79
C VAL A 71 -7.39 -0.34 5.59
N ASP A 72 -7.91 -0.93 4.51
CA ASP A 72 -9.34 -0.96 4.18
C ASP A 72 -10.17 -1.68 5.23
N ARG A 73 -9.63 -2.78 5.78
CA ARG A 73 -10.26 -3.55 6.87
C ARG A 73 -10.09 -2.90 8.24
N LYS A 74 -9.26 -1.86 8.34
CA LYS A 74 -8.85 -1.23 9.61
C LYS A 74 -8.28 -2.26 10.59
N THR A 75 -7.60 -3.29 10.08
CA THR A 75 -6.96 -4.29 10.95
C THR A 75 -5.94 -3.59 11.85
N GLY A 76 -5.92 -3.91 13.14
CA GLY A 76 -4.94 -3.37 14.08
C GLY A 76 -5.23 -1.95 14.56
N GLY A 77 -6.50 -1.54 14.63
CA GLY A 77 -6.90 -0.26 15.22
C GLY A 77 -7.10 0.88 14.22
N GLY A 78 -7.07 0.59 12.91
CA GLY A 78 -7.37 1.57 11.86
C GLY A 78 -6.25 2.54 11.53
N PHE A 79 -5.05 2.34 12.08
CA PHE A 79 -3.88 3.09 11.69
C PHE A 79 -3.49 2.80 10.23
N ASN A 80 -3.21 3.85 9.48
CA ASN A 80 -2.73 3.75 8.11
C ASN A 80 -1.25 4.17 8.06
N PRO A 81 -0.30 3.23 7.87
CA PRO A 81 1.12 3.57 7.87
C PRO A 81 1.56 4.29 6.59
N LEU A 82 0.75 4.28 5.52
CA LEU A 82 1.11 4.86 4.22
C LEU A 82 1.49 6.36 4.29
N PRO A 83 0.64 7.27 4.81
CA PRO A 83 0.99 8.69 4.86
C PRO A 83 2.24 8.96 5.71
N MET A 84 2.38 8.28 6.85
CA MET A 84 3.55 8.45 7.72
C MET A 84 4.83 8.03 7.00
N LEU A 85 4.85 6.83 6.41
CA LEU A 85 5.99 6.33 5.66
C LEU A 85 6.37 7.24 4.48
N GLN A 86 5.38 7.83 3.78
CA GLN A 86 5.64 8.79 2.71
C GLN A 86 6.33 10.07 3.22
N ILE A 87 5.85 10.61 4.35
CA ILE A 87 6.47 11.78 5.00
C ILE A 87 7.91 11.45 5.42
N THR A 88 8.12 10.30 6.05
CA THR A 88 9.45 9.85 6.47
C THR A 88 10.38 9.65 5.27
N ALA A 89 9.88 9.04 4.19
CA ALA A 89 10.65 8.83 2.96
C ALA A 89 11.09 10.14 2.31
N GLU A 90 10.20 11.13 2.27
CA GLU A 90 10.50 12.46 1.74
C GLU A 90 11.53 13.19 2.63
N ALA A 91 11.36 13.13 3.95
CA ALA A 91 12.30 13.73 4.90
C ALA A 91 13.69 13.10 4.81
N ALA A 92 13.78 11.77 4.73
CA ALA A 92 15.02 11.04 4.56
C ALA A 92 15.70 11.39 3.23
N ALA A 93 14.95 11.43 2.13
CA ALA A 93 15.47 11.82 0.82
C ALA A 93 16.02 13.25 0.80
N LYS A 94 15.30 14.21 1.42
CA LYS A 94 15.76 15.60 1.57
C LYS A 94 17.04 15.71 2.40
N ALA A 95 17.21 14.85 3.39
CA ALA A 95 18.40 14.78 4.22
C ALA A 95 19.55 13.97 3.59
N GLY A 96 19.39 13.45 2.36
CA GLY A 96 20.41 12.65 1.67
C GLY A 96 20.57 11.23 2.22
N TRP A 97 19.63 10.75 3.02
CA TRP A 97 19.63 9.37 3.52
C TRP A 97 19.05 8.41 2.46
N PRO A 98 19.54 7.16 2.38
CA PRO A 98 18.92 6.14 1.54
C PRO A 98 17.45 5.97 1.89
N SER A 99 16.58 6.25 0.93
CA SER A 99 15.13 6.31 1.14
C SER A 99 14.43 5.41 0.13
N PRO A 100 13.77 4.32 0.56
CA PRO A 100 12.96 3.49 -0.32
C PRO A 100 11.72 4.23 -0.79
N GLN A 101 11.25 3.93 -1.99
CA GLN A 101 9.97 4.46 -2.47
C GLN A 101 8.81 3.84 -1.69
N VAL A 102 7.80 4.62 -1.31
CA VAL A 102 6.65 4.11 -0.57
C VAL A 102 5.45 4.01 -1.49
N GLU A 103 4.89 2.81 -1.64
CA GLU A 103 3.72 2.57 -2.49
C GLU A 103 2.64 1.74 -1.78
N ALA A 104 1.39 2.00 -2.13
CA ALA A 104 0.27 1.16 -1.75
C ALA A 104 0.30 -0.13 -2.59
N SER A 105 0.00 -1.26 -1.96
CA SER A 105 0.02 -2.58 -2.60
C SER A 105 -1.17 -3.41 -2.17
N GLY A 106 -1.42 -4.54 -2.85
CA GLY A 106 -2.47 -5.47 -2.48
C GLY A 106 -2.21 -6.24 -1.17
N CYS A 107 -2.85 -7.39 -1.04
CA CYS A 107 -2.71 -8.25 0.13
C CYS A 107 -1.27 -8.82 0.23
N LEU A 108 -0.62 -8.63 1.38
CA LEU A 108 0.73 -9.15 1.64
C LEU A 108 0.78 -10.56 2.26
N GLY A 109 -0.38 -11.16 2.55
CA GLY A 109 -0.50 -12.55 3.03
C GLY A 109 -0.76 -12.70 4.53
N ALA A 110 -0.37 -11.74 5.36
CA ALA A 110 -0.50 -11.82 6.83
C ALA A 110 -1.57 -10.87 7.42
N CYS A 111 -2.68 -10.63 6.70
CA CYS A 111 -3.62 -9.54 7.04
C CYS A 111 -4.35 -9.70 8.39
N GLU A 112 -4.27 -10.86 9.03
CA GLU A 112 -4.79 -11.11 10.37
C GLU A 112 -3.93 -10.49 11.48
N LEU A 113 -2.64 -10.28 11.21
CA LEU A 113 -1.65 -9.67 12.12
C LEU A 113 -1.47 -8.16 11.86
N GLY A 114 -2.33 -7.57 11.02
CA GLY A 114 -2.16 -6.25 10.42
C GLY A 114 -2.28 -5.03 11.35
N PRO A 115 -1.96 -3.83 10.81
CA PRO A 115 -1.61 -3.58 9.41
C PRO A 115 -0.13 -3.90 9.11
N ASN A 116 0.18 -4.20 7.85
CA ASN A 116 1.45 -4.80 7.46
C ASN A 116 2.15 -4.03 6.34
N VAL A 117 3.48 -4.10 6.35
CA VAL A 117 4.36 -3.38 5.42
C VAL A 117 5.49 -4.32 4.96
N ARG A 118 5.89 -4.27 3.68
CA ARG A 118 6.96 -5.14 3.15
C ARG A 118 7.99 -4.33 2.38
N LEU A 119 9.27 -4.57 2.64
CA LEU A 119 10.35 -4.11 1.77
C LEU A 119 10.50 -5.07 0.58
N VAL A 120 10.56 -4.51 -0.63
CA VAL A 120 10.79 -5.24 -1.87
C VAL A 120 11.92 -4.63 -2.67
N GLU A 121 12.64 -5.47 -3.42
CA GLU A 121 13.74 -5.06 -4.30
C GLU A 121 13.43 -5.36 -5.77
N GLY A 122 13.82 -4.42 -6.63
CA GLY A 122 13.76 -4.53 -8.08
C GLY A 122 12.34 -4.47 -8.66
N GLU A 123 12.26 -4.63 -9.98
CA GLU A 123 10.99 -4.57 -10.70
C GLU A 123 10.06 -5.75 -10.38
N ASN A 124 10.65 -6.92 -10.09
CA ASN A 124 9.93 -8.13 -9.70
C ASN A 124 9.40 -8.09 -8.25
N ALA A 125 9.70 -7.02 -7.51
CA ALA A 125 9.29 -6.82 -6.13
C ALA A 125 9.61 -8.03 -5.23
N LEU A 126 10.86 -8.52 -5.30
CA LEU A 126 11.31 -9.63 -4.48
C LEU A 126 11.30 -9.23 -3.00
N PRO A 127 10.60 -9.95 -2.10
CA PRO A 127 10.58 -9.63 -0.68
C PRO A 127 11.98 -9.70 -0.06
N VAL A 128 12.35 -8.64 0.66
CA VAL A 128 13.65 -8.53 1.32
C VAL A 128 13.48 -8.77 2.83
N VAL A 129 14.31 -9.64 3.39
CA VAL A 129 14.44 -9.80 4.84
C VAL A 129 15.49 -8.83 5.34
N VAL A 130 15.18 -8.12 6.41
CA VAL A 130 16.01 -7.06 6.98
C VAL A 130 16.48 -7.48 8.37
N GLU A 131 17.74 -7.17 8.71
CA GLU A 131 18.26 -7.39 10.05
C GLU A 131 17.45 -6.60 11.09
N GLY A 132 17.11 -7.23 12.20
CA GLY A 132 16.29 -6.62 13.27
C GLY A 132 14.78 -6.85 13.12
N MET A 133 14.34 -7.54 12.07
CA MET A 133 12.98 -8.12 12.03
C MET A 133 12.79 -9.16 13.13
N THR A 134 11.58 -9.26 13.69
CA THR A 134 11.22 -10.36 14.60
C THR A 134 11.20 -11.71 13.86
N PRO A 135 11.26 -12.86 14.56
CA PRO A 135 11.20 -14.17 13.91
C PRO A 135 9.98 -14.35 12.99
N ASP A 136 8.81 -13.89 13.44
CA ASP A 136 7.58 -13.93 12.65
C ASP A 136 7.68 -13.01 11.41
N GLU A 137 8.24 -11.80 11.57
CA GLU A 137 8.44 -10.88 10.45
C GLU A 137 9.39 -11.46 9.39
N VAL A 138 10.41 -12.21 9.82
CA VAL A 138 11.34 -12.93 8.94
C VAL A 138 10.62 -14.05 8.20
N GLU A 139 9.80 -14.85 8.89
CA GLU A 139 9.03 -15.95 8.29
C GLU A 139 8.06 -15.44 7.20
N TYR A 140 7.27 -14.41 7.53
CA TYR A 140 6.32 -13.82 6.59
C TYR A 140 6.97 -12.89 5.55
N LYS A 141 8.24 -12.52 5.75
CA LYS A 141 8.99 -11.50 4.98
C LYS A 141 8.22 -10.17 4.91
N VAL A 142 7.68 -9.74 6.04
CA VAL A 142 6.75 -8.60 6.20
C VAL A 142 6.91 -8.03 7.60
N PHE A 143 6.96 -6.71 7.74
CA PHE A 143 6.80 -6.04 9.03
C PHE A 143 5.33 -6.14 9.48
N LEU A 144 5.12 -6.76 10.64
CA LEU A 144 3.81 -7.11 11.17
C LEU A 144 3.34 -6.05 12.18
N SER A 145 2.03 -5.89 12.31
CA SER A 145 1.40 -5.04 13.34
C SER A 145 1.95 -3.61 13.40
N VAL A 146 2.05 -2.93 12.26
CA VAL A 146 2.48 -1.52 12.13
C VAL A 146 1.36 -0.58 12.56
N ARG A 147 1.04 -0.56 13.85
CA ARG A 147 -0.18 0.07 14.40
C ARG A 147 -0.02 1.52 14.85
N ASP A 148 1.20 2.03 14.84
CA ASP A 148 1.52 3.39 15.28
C ASP A 148 2.71 3.94 14.48
N GLU A 149 2.98 5.22 14.68
CA GLU A 149 4.06 5.95 14.01
C GLU A 149 5.43 5.39 14.37
N GLN A 150 5.65 4.99 15.63
CA GLN A 150 6.94 4.46 16.11
C GLN A 150 7.29 3.15 15.41
N VAL A 151 6.32 2.26 15.23
CA VAL A 151 6.53 0.99 14.51
C VAL A 151 6.72 1.25 13.01
N ALA A 152 6.02 2.22 12.43
CA ALA A 152 6.22 2.61 11.03
C ALA A 152 7.63 3.17 10.80
N GLU A 153 8.10 4.06 11.67
CA GLU A 153 9.45 4.61 11.66
C GLU A 153 10.51 3.52 11.87
N ARG A 154 10.25 2.52 12.75
CA ARG A 154 11.12 1.34 12.90
C ARG A 154 11.25 0.60 11.56
N ALA A 155 10.13 0.24 10.94
CA ALA A 155 10.13 -0.50 9.67
C ALA A 155 10.87 0.29 8.57
N PHE A 156 10.67 1.61 8.51
CA PHE A 156 11.39 2.50 7.60
C PHE A 156 12.90 2.51 7.90
N GLY A 157 13.29 2.77 9.15
CA GLY A 157 14.69 2.88 9.56
C GLY A 157 15.49 1.60 9.31
N LEU A 158 14.90 0.43 9.61
CA LEU A 158 15.50 -0.86 9.27
C LEU A 158 15.69 -1.02 7.75
N SER A 159 14.67 -0.67 6.97
CA SER A 159 14.73 -0.73 5.51
C SER A 159 15.82 0.18 4.94
N SER A 160 15.88 1.45 5.38
CA SER A 160 16.91 2.41 4.97
C SER A 160 18.32 1.96 5.32
N ARG A 161 18.52 1.37 6.50
CA ARG A 161 19.82 0.80 6.90
C ARG A 161 20.26 -0.33 5.98
N MET A 162 19.36 -1.26 5.66
CA MET A 162 19.65 -2.37 4.75
C MET A 162 20.06 -1.88 3.35
N ILE A 163 19.35 -0.87 2.83
CA ILE A 163 19.70 -0.23 1.54
C ILE A 163 21.08 0.41 1.61
N ALA A 164 21.39 1.11 2.71
CA ALA A 164 22.70 1.71 2.92
C ALA A 164 23.84 0.67 2.99
N GLU A 165 23.59 -0.47 3.63
CA GLU A 165 24.54 -1.58 3.74
C GLU A 165 24.76 -2.25 2.37
N LYS A 166 23.69 -2.47 1.60
CA LYS A 166 23.78 -3.00 0.23
C LYS A 166 24.55 -2.07 -0.70
N ALA A 167 24.28 -0.78 -0.64
CA ALA A 167 24.98 0.23 -1.46
C ALA A 167 26.48 0.34 -1.15
N LYS A 168 26.95 -0.12 0.02
CA LYS A 168 28.37 -0.18 0.37
C LYS A 168 29.06 -1.47 -0.09
N ALA A 169 28.29 -2.51 -0.36
CA ALA A 169 28.79 -3.82 -0.75
C ALA A 169 28.99 -3.94 -2.28
N GLU A 170 28.40 -3.04 -3.05
CA GLU A 170 28.59 -2.86 -4.50
C GLU A 170 29.78 -1.95 -4.80
#